data_AF-A0A5D0W0D4-F1
#
_entry.id   AF-A0A5D0W0D4-F1
#
_cell.length_a   1.000
_cell.length_b   1.000
_cell.length_c   1.000
_cell.angle_alpha   90.00
_cell.angle_beta   90.00
_cell.angle_gamma   90.00
#
_symmetry.space_group_name_H-M   'P 1'
#
loop_
_entity.id
_entity.type
_entity.pdbx_description
1 polymer ?
#
loop_
_entity_poly.entity_id
_entity_poly.type
_entity_poly.pdbx_seq_one_letter_code
_entity_poly.pdbx_strand_id
1 'polypeptide(L)' 'PLRELAPLISVLPVEGGLLGLSAILASQAESVCDAFAELFTLDPVVEKEEWCRITGRKK' A
#
# COMPACT_ATOMS: atom_id res chain seq x y z
N PRO A 1 -0.11 -7.18 9.37
CA PRO A 1 0.82 -7.95 8.53
C PRO A 1 1.43 -7.16 7.36
N LEU A 2 0.65 -6.39 6.57
CA LEU A 2 1.17 -5.74 5.36
C LEU A 2 2.37 -4.80 5.60
N ARG A 3 2.36 -4.04 6.71
CA ARG A 3 3.50 -3.22 7.13
C ARG A 3 4.79 -4.02 7.34
N GLU A 4 4.70 -5.16 8.02
CA GLU A 4 5.85 -6.04 8.28
C GLU A 4 6.37 -6.68 6.99
N LEU A 5 5.49 -6.90 6.02
CA LEU A 5 5.83 -7.43 4.70
C LEU A 5 6.32 -6.35 3.73
N ALA A 6 6.27 -5.07 4.08
CA ALA A 6 6.66 -3.98 3.19
C ALA A 6 8.07 -4.15 2.60
N PRO A 7 9.12 -4.55 3.37
CA PRO A 7 10.45 -4.79 2.80
C PRO A 7 10.47 -5.89 1.74
N LEU A 8 9.63 -6.93 1.90
CA LEU A 8 9.55 -8.06 0.97
C LEU A 8 8.71 -7.74 -0.26
N ILE A 9 7.57 -7.05 -0.08
CA ILE A 9 6.69 -6.67 -1.18
C ILE A 9 7.36 -5.60 -2.05
N SER A 10 8.09 -4.66 -1.44
CA SER A 10 8.61 -3.48 -2.15
C SER A 10 9.74 -3.76 -3.14
N VAL A 11 10.30 -4.97 -3.14
CA VAL A 11 11.35 -5.40 -4.08
C VAL A 11 10.81 -6.23 -5.25
N LEU A 12 9.52 -6.59 -5.24
CA LEU A 12 8.94 -7.42 -6.31
C LEU A 12 8.57 -6.60 -7.55
N PRO A 13 7.94 -5.41 -7.45
CA PRO A 13 7.67 -4.58 -8.61
C PRO A 13 8.94 -3.94 -9.14
N VAL A 14 9.09 -3.97 -10.47
CA VAL A 14 10.07 -3.14 -11.18
C VAL A 14 9.68 -1.67 -11.12
N GLU A 15 10.57 -0.79 -11.56
CA GLU A 15 10.32 0.65 -11.73
C GLU A 15 9.02 0.91 -12.50
N GLY A 16 8.19 1.84 -12.00
CA GLY A 16 6.85 2.10 -12.54
C GLY A 16 5.81 0.96 -12.39
N GLY A 17 6.19 -0.16 -11.77
CA GLY A 17 5.32 -1.30 -11.49
C GLY A 17 4.19 -0.97 -10.51
N LEU A 18 3.08 -1.71 -10.61
CA LEU A 18 1.88 -1.46 -9.82
C LEU A 18 1.92 -2.13 -8.44
N LEU A 19 1.39 -1.45 -7.44
CA LEU A 19 1.10 -1.97 -6.11
C LEU A 19 -0.43 -1.99 -5.90
N GLY A 20 -0.93 -3.09 -5.35
CA GLY A 20 -2.32 -3.22 -4.93
C GLY A 20 -2.42 -3.98 -3.62
N LEU A 21 -2.87 -3.29 -2.57
CA LEU A 21 -3.07 -3.83 -1.23
C LEU A 21 -4.55 -3.69 -0.86
N SER A 22 -5.16 -4.75 -0.34
CA SER A 22 -6.57 -4.80 0.02
C SER A 22 -6.77 -5.47 1.39
N ALA A 23 -8.02 -5.51 1.85
CA ALA A 23 -8.39 -6.07 3.15
C ALA A 23 -7.66 -5.36 4.31
N ILE A 24 -7.59 -4.04 4.22
CA ILE A 24 -7.01 -3.15 5.23
C ILE A 24 -8.17 -2.52 5.98
N LEU A 25 -8.19 -2.55 7.31
CA LEU A 25 -9.18 -1.78 8.06
C LEU A 25 -8.90 -0.28 7.89
N ALA A 26 -9.93 0.55 7.82
CA ALA A 26 -9.76 2.01 7.66
C ALA A 26 -8.86 2.62 8.75
N SER A 27 -8.98 2.14 9.98
CA SER A 27 -8.13 2.52 11.11
C SER A 27 -6.65 2.13 10.97
N GLN A 28 -6.30 1.29 10.00
CA GLN A 28 -4.94 0.82 9.73
C GLN A 28 -4.36 1.41 8.44
N ALA A 29 -5.18 2.09 7.61
CA ALA A 29 -4.79 2.53 6.28
C ALA A 29 -3.56 3.45 6.29
N GLU A 30 -3.54 4.45 7.17
CA GLU A 30 -2.43 5.40 7.31
C GLU A 30 -1.10 4.69 7.61
N SER A 31 -1.08 3.82 8.63
CA SER A 31 0.14 3.07 8.98
C SER A 31 0.60 2.12 7.87
N VAL A 32 -0.32 1.62 7.01
CA VAL A 32 0.07 0.85 5.83
C VAL A 32 0.63 1.78 4.76
N CYS A 33 0.02 2.94 4.49
CA CYS A 33 0.55 3.92 3.55
C CYS A 33 1.99 4.33 3.90
N ASP A 34 2.25 4.65 5.17
CA ASP A 34 3.58 5.07 5.64
C ASP A 34 4.66 4.04 5.33
N ALA A 35 4.32 2.74 5.43
CA ALA A 35 5.25 1.65 5.18
C ALA A 35 5.68 1.53 3.71
N PHE A 36 4.90 2.09 2.77
CA PHE A 36 5.17 2.03 1.33
C PHE A 36 5.48 3.40 0.72
N ALA A 37 5.22 4.51 1.44
CA ALA A 37 5.28 5.88 0.91
C ALA A 37 6.69 6.30 0.45
N GLU A 38 7.76 5.75 1.02
CA GLU A 38 9.13 6.05 0.57
C GLU A 38 9.39 5.49 -0.83
N LEU A 39 8.88 4.29 -1.11
CA LEU A 39 9.21 3.49 -2.30
C LEU A 39 8.14 3.53 -3.40
N PHE A 40 6.93 3.98 -3.08
CA PHE A 40 5.80 4.03 -4.00
C PHE A 40 5.14 5.41 -3.98
N THR A 41 4.72 5.86 -5.16
CA THR A 41 3.73 6.93 -5.29
C THR A 41 2.36 6.31 -5.11
N LEU A 42 1.73 6.55 -3.95
CA LEU A 42 0.44 5.98 -3.60
C LEU A 42 -0.71 6.82 -4.17
N ASP A 43 -1.74 6.14 -4.64
CA ASP A 43 -3.02 6.76 -4.99
C ASP A 43 -3.84 7.04 -3.71
N PRO A 44 -4.87 7.90 -3.76
CA PRO A 44 -5.78 8.09 -2.65
C PRO A 44 -6.39 6.75 -2.19
N VAL A 45 -6.43 6.55 -0.86
CA VAL A 45 -7.06 5.37 -0.27
C VAL A 45 -8.53 5.34 -0.65
N VAL A 46 -8.99 4.19 -1.15
CA VAL A 46 -10.40 3.97 -1.49
C VAL A 46 -11.02 3.10 -0.41
N GLU A 47 -12.06 3.63 0.24
CA GLU A 47 -12.78 2.95 1.31
C GLU A 47 -14.09 2.33 0.81
N LYS A 48 -14.47 1.22 1.44
CA LYS A 48 -15.77 0.58 1.33
C LYS A 48 -16.13 0.01 2.69
N GLU A 49 -17.10 0.64 3.34
CA GLU A 49 -17.50 0.34 4.72
C GLU A 49 -16.30 0.48 5.67
N GLU A 50 -15.91 -0.58 6.37
CA GLU A 50 -14.77 -0.59 7.29
C GLU A 50 -13.42 -0.96 6.60
N TRP A 51 -13.48 -1.30 5.31
CA TRP A 51 -12.34 -1.82 4.56
C TRP A 51 -11.82 -0.82 3.55
N CYS A 52 -10.52 -0.87 3.31
CA CYS A 52 -9.80 0.01 2.41
C CYS A 52 -8.94 -0.77 1.42
N ARG A 53 -8.71 -0.13 0.28
CA ARG A 53 -7.73 -0.52 -0.73
C ARG A 53 -6.73 0.61 -0.91
N ILE A 54 -5.45 0.25 -0.95
CA ILE A 54 -4.34 1.14 -1.29
C ILE A 54 -3.75 0.66 -2.61
N THR A 55 -3.59 1.58 -3.56
CA THR A 55 -2.89 1.33 -4.82
C THR A 55 -1.75 2.32 -4.97
N GLY A 56 -0.81 2.01 -5.86
CA GLY A 56 0.28 2.93 -6.16
C GLY A 56 1.21 2.40 -7.24
N ARG A 57 2.27 3.16 -7.50
CA ARG A 57 3.31 2.85 -8.49
C ARG A 57 4.69 2.93 -7.86
N LYS A 58 5.56 1.99 -8.19
CA LYS A 58 6.97 2.02 -7.80
C LYS A 58 7.62 3.28 -8.37
N LYS A 59 8.41 3.97 -7.52
CA LYS A 59 9.26 5.12 -7.88
C LYS A 59 10.67 4.68 -8.21
#